data_AF-A0A822DEK4-F1
#
_entry.id   AF-A0A822DEK4-F1
#
_cell.length_a   1.000
_cell.length_b   1.000
_cell.length_c   1.000
_cell.angle_alpha   90.00
_cell.angle_beta   90.00
_cell.angle_gamma   90.00
#
_symmetry.space_group_name_H-M   'P 1'
#
loop_
_entity.id
_entity.type
_entity.pdbx_description
1 polymer ?
#
loop_
_entity_poly.entity_id
_entity_poly.type
_entity_poly.pdbx_seq_one_letter_code
_entity_poly.pdbx_strand_id
1 'polypeptide(L)'
;CDLDNDGGDNSDENAYFCRNRPCREDQIRCPNSYKCISQIARCNGYNDCGDNSDENPNQCPPCNDANHFRCNNGQCIPRSSRCNHRNDCRDGSDEIPATCIYRACSEDEFRCANEFDPHDK
;
A
#
# COMPACT_ATOMS: atom_id res chain seq x y z
N CYS A 1 -0.53 2.96 21.35
CA CYS A 1 0.84 3.18 20.80
C CYS A 1 0.78 3.51 19.31
N ASP A 2 -0.21 4.29 18.94
CA ASP A 2 -0.65 4.67 17.61
C ASP A 2 -0.88 6.18 17.54
N LEU A 3 -0.47 6.90 18.60
CA LEU A 3 -0.58 8.34 18.82
C LEU A 3 -2.00 8.82 19.13
N ASP A 4 -2.90 7.88 19.44
CA ASP A 4 -4.26 8.14 19.88
C ASP A 4 -4.41 7.78 21.37
N ASN A 5 -5.11 8.62 22.14
CA ASN A 5 -5.34 8.39 23.56
C ASN A 5 -6.64 7.61 23.75
N ASP A 6 -6.56 6.29 23.61
CA ASP A 6 -7.71 5.39 23.76
C ASP A 6 -8.13 5.24 25.23
N GLY A 7 -7.17 5.40 26.16
CA GLY A 7 -7.36 5.20 27.61
C GLY A 7 -7.83 6.43 28.38
N GLY A 8 -7.77 7.62 27.79
CA GLY A 8 -8.05 8.90 28.45
C GLY A 8 -6.92 9.42 29.37
N ASP A 9 -5.93 8.59 29.70
CA ASP A 9 -4.80 8.92 30.58
C ASP A 9 -3.42 8.85 29.88
N ASN A 10 -3.39 8.68 28.55
CA ASN A 10 -2.19 8.50 27.71
C ASN A 10 -1.29 7.32 28.14
N SER A 11 -1.78 6.40 28.97
CA SER A 11 -0.98 5.24 29.43
C SER A 11 -0.62 4.29 28.28
N ASP A 12 -1.50 4.21 27.28
CA ASP A 12 -1.37 3.49 26.02
C ASP A 12 -0.40 4.12 25.02
N GLU A 13 -0.05 5.40 25.21
CA GLU A 13 0.93 6.16 24.42
C GLU A 13 2.22 6.45 25.20
N ASN A 14 2.41 5.79 26.34
CA ASN A 14 3.62 5.98 27.13
C ASN A 14 4.86 5.56 26.31
N ALA A 15 5.73 6.53 26.02
CA ALA A 15 6.91 6.33 25.17
C ALA A 15 7.85 5.22 25.67
N TYR A 16 7.96 5.01 26.99
CA TYR A 16 8.80 3.93 27.54
C TYR A 16 8.20 2.55 27.26
N PHE A 17 6.89 2.39 27.44
CA PHE A 17 6.19 1.14 27.16
C PHE A 17 6.10 0.87 25.67
N CYS A 18 5.77 1.87 24.85
CA CYS A 18 5.69 1.71 23.40
C CYS A 18 7.07 1.42 22.78
N ARG A 19 8.16 2.02 23.30
CA ARG A 19 9.50 1.74 22.79
C ARG A 19 9.98 0.32 23.10
N ASN A 20 9.56 -0.27 24.22
CA ASN A 20 9.92 -1.65 24.58
C ASN A 20 8.95 -2.71 24.03
N ARG A 21 7.81 -2.31 23.46
CA ARG A 21 6.82 -3.24 22.91
C ARG A 21 7.22 -3.71 21.51
N PRO A 22 7.56 -5.00 21.32
CA PRO A 22 7.85 -5.50 19.98
C PRO A 22 6.62 -5.40 19.08
N CYS A 23 6.83 -5.08 17.81
CA CYS A 23 5.77 -5.18 16.80
C CYS A 23 5.42 -6.67 16.58
N ARG A 24 4.22 -6.94 16.06
CA ARG A 24 3.83 -8.29 15.64
C ARG A 24 4.73 -8.79 14.49
N GLU A 25 4.77 -10.09 14.23
CA GLU A 25 5.63 -10.67 13.18
C GLU A 25 5.36 -10.09 11.78
N ASP A 26 4.11 -9.70 11.50
CA ASP A 26 3.65 -9.10 10.24
C ASP A 26 3.74 -7.56 10.23
N GLN A 27 4.29 -6.96 11.28
CA GLN A 27 4.41 -5.52 11.45
C GLN A 27 5.85 -5.07 11.51
N ILE A 28 6.07 -3.82 11.11
CA ILE A 28 7.37 -3.14 11.20
C ILE A 28 7.22 -1.88 12.04
N ARG A 29 8.30 -1.52 12.74
CA ARG A 29 8.34 -0.27 13.48
C ARG A 29 8.76 0.88 12.57
N CYS A 30 8.05 2.00 12.69
CA CYS A 30 8.40 3.24 12.02
C CYS A 30 9.80 3.74 12.45
N PRO A 31 10.62 4.24 11.52
CA PRO A 31 11.98 4.72 11.80
C PRO A 31 12.08 5.80 12.90
N ASN A 32 11.17 6.77 12.89
CA ASN A 32 11.19 7.89 13.83
C ASN A 32 10.11 7.80 14.93
N SER A 33 9.39 6.68 15.00
CA SER A 33 8.27 6.52 15.92
C SER A 33 8.25 5.12 16.53
N TYR A 34 7.52 4.95 17.63
CA TYR A 34 7.24 3.63 18.21
C TYR A 34 6.00 2.96 17.58
N LYS A 35 5.34 3.65 16.63
CA LYS A 35 4.21 3.12 15.86
C LYS A 35 4.64 1.89 15.06
N CYS A 36 3.82 0.85 15.13
CA CYS A 36 3.96 -0.36 14.33
C CYS A 36 2.95 -0.31 13.19
N ILE A 37 3.43 -0.41 11.96
CA ILE A 37 2.60 -0.48 10.75
C ILE A 37 2.73 -1.87 10.14
N SER A 38 1.81 -2.26 9.26
CA SER A 38 1.92 -3.55 8.57
C SER A 38 3.12 -3.57 7.61
N GLN A 39 3.72 -4.73 7.37
CA GLN A 39 4.75 -4.87 6.33
C GLN A 39 4.26 -4.41 4.95
N ILE A 40 2.97 -4.60 4.66
CA ILE A 40 2.33 -4.14 3.42
C ILE A 40 2.05 -2.64 3.40
N ALA A 41 2.12 -1.98 4.55
CA ALA A 41 1.94 -0.54 4.67
C ALA A 41 3.22 0.24 4.33
N ARG A 42 4.36 -0.45 4.20
CA ARG A 42 5.60 0.20 3.81
C ARG A 42 5.60 0.50 2.32
N CYS A 43 5.73 1.77 1.97
CA CYS A 43 5.77 2.24 0.59
C CYS A 43 4.53 1.86 -0.21
N ASN A 44 3.37 2.00 0.42
CA ASN A 44 2.05 1.73 -0.16
C ASN A 44 1.37 3.01 -0.69
N GLY A 45 2.04 4.17 -0.60
CA GLY A 45 1.51 5.47 -0.98
C GLY A 45 0.65 6.14 0.10
N TYR A 46 0.68 5.65 1.34
CA TYR A 46 -0.02 6.20 2.49
C TYR A 46 0.96 6.57 3.60
N ASN A 47 0.65 7.64 4.32
CA ASN A 47 1.41 8.02 5.51
C ASN A 47 0.88 7.26 6.73
N ASP A 48 1.23 5.98 6.83
CA ASP A 48 0.87 5.12 7.95
C ASP A 48 1.73 5.43 9.18
N CYS A 49 2.98 5.88 9.01
CA CYS A 49 3.84 6.26 10.13
C CYS A 49 3.51 7.62 10.75
N GLY A 50 2.79 8.50 10.05
CA GLY A 50 2.47 9.87 10.46
C GLY A 50 3.52 10.90 10.04
N ASP A 51 4.77 10.49 9.78
CA ASP A 51 5.89 11.32 9.35
C ASP A 51 6.38 11.04 7.91
N ASN A 52 5.65 10.20 7.16
CA ASN A 52 5.99 9.70 5.81
C ASN A 52 7.32 8.91 5.75
N SER A 53 7.81 8.41 6.88
CA SER A 53 9.05 7.63 6.90
C SER A 53 8.87 6.24 6.28
N ASP A 54 7.65 5.70 6.33
CA ASP A 54 7.21 4.49 5.63
C ASP A 54 7.18 4.62 4.12
N GLU A 55 7.05 5.84 3.59
CA GLU A 55 7.03 6.14 2.15
C GLU A 55 8.40 6.61 1.62
N ASN A 56 9.43 6.57 2.47
CA ASN A 56 10.76 7.01 2.09
C ASN A 56 11.39 5.98 1.12
N PRO A 57 11.79 6.38 -0.11
CA PRO A 57 12.40 5.48 -1.09
C PRO A 57 13.64 4.76 -0.57
N ASN A 58 14.35 5.36 0.40
CA ASN A 58 15.55 4.76 1.00
C ASN A 58 15.22 3.64 2.01
N GLN A 59 13.98 3.57 2.48
CA GLN A 59 13.51 2.60 3.48
C GLN A 59 12.53 1.58 2.89
N CYS A 60 12.12 1.79 1.63
CA CYS A 60 11.38 0.81 0.85
C CYS A 60 12.22 -0.45 0.62
N PRO A 61 11.62 -1.64 0.75
CA PRO A 61 12.26 -2.86 0.28
C PRO A 61 12.47 -2.74 -1.23
N PRO A 62 13.58 -3.29 -1.77
CA PRO A 62 13.79 -3.29 -3.21
C PRO A 62 12.61 -4.00 -3.88
N CYS A 63 11.99 -3.34 -4.87
CA CYS A 63 10.98 -4.01 -5.68
C CYS A 63 11.64 -5.25 -6.30
N ASN A 64 11.13 -6.43 -5.99
CA ASN A 64 11.58 -7.63 -6.68
C ASN A 64 10.94 -7.64 -8.07
N ASP A 65 11.67 -7.21 -9.10
CA ASP A 65 11.19 -7.13 -10.49
C ASP A 65 10.59 -8.44 -11.03
N ALA A 66 10.92 -9.58 -10.42
CA ALA A 66 10.35 -10.88 -10.79
C ALA A 66 8.85 -10.97 -10.43
N ASN A 67 8.44 -10.41 -9.30
CA ASN A 67 7.07 -10.57 -8.75
C ASN A 67 6.34 -9.24 -8.52
N HIS A 68 7.05 -8.11 -8.58
CA HIS A 68 6.50 -6.78 -8.36
C HIS A 68 6.68 -5.89 -9.60
N PHE A 69 5.77 -4.94 -9.77
CA PHE A 69 5.85 -3.86 -10.73
C PHE A 69 6.13 -2.56 -9.96
N ARG A 70 7.09 -1.78 -10.46
CA ARG A 70 7.43 -0.48 -9.90
C ARG A 70 6.64 0.61 -10.59
N CYS A 71 5.79 1.27 -9.82
CA CYS A 71 4.99 2.43 -10.21
C CYS A 71 5.87 3.66 -10.47
N ASN A 72 5.34 4.66 -11.17
CA ASN A 72 6.09 5.89 -11.46
C ASN A 72 6.33 6.74 -10.20
N ASN A 73 5.42 6.69 -9.23
CA ASN A 73 5.61 7.26 -7.89
C ASN A 73 6.64 6.51 -7.02
N GLY A 74 7.19 5.39 -7.49
CA GLY A 74 8.18 4.58 -6.78
C GLY A 74 7.61 3.45 -5.92
N GLN A 75 6.29 3.33 -5.80
CA GLN A 75 5.59 2.24 -5.11
C GLN A 75 5.85 0.89 -5.82
N CYS A 76 5.93 -0.19 -5.05
CA CYS A 76 5.99 -1.55 -5.60
C CYS A 76 4.63 -2.22 -5.40
N ILE A 77 3.96 -2.60 -6.49
CA ILE A 77 2.75 -3.41 -6.44
C ILE A 77 3.03 -4.83 -6.92
N PRO A 78 2.21 -5.83 -6.58
CA PRO A 78 2.30 -7.16 -7.20
C PRO A 78 2.19 -7.06 -8.72
N ARG A 79 2.93 -7.88 -9.48
CA ARG A 79 2.76 -7.92 -10.95
C ARG A 79 1.35 -8.32 -11.38
N SER A 80 0.64 -9.06 -10.55
CA SER A 80 -0.79 -9.40 -10.75
C SER A 80 -1.72 -8.19 -10.61
N SER A 81 -1.25 -7.12 -9.97
CA SER A 81 -2.00 -5.87 -9.84
C SER A 81 -1.80 -4.94 -11.02
N ARG A 82 -0.84 -5.21 -11.91
CA ARG A 82 -0.72 -4.45 -13.16
C ARG A 82 -1.82 -4.87 -14.11
N CYS A 83 -2.57 -3.92 -14.66
CA CYS A 83 -3.66 -4.17 -15.60
C CYS A 83 -4.84 -4.95 -14.99
N ASN A 84 -5.20 -4.66 -13.75
CA ASN A 84 -6.28 -5.37 -13.04
C ASN A 84 -7.57 -4.54 -12.89
N HIS A 85 -7.68 -3.40 -13.60
CA HIS A 85 -8.76 -2.42 -13.50
C HIS A 85 -8.84 -1.67 -12.17
N ARG A 86 -7.82 -1.76 -11.33
CA ARG A 86 -7.73 -1.06 -10.05
C ARG A 86 -6.49 -0.20 -10.04
N ASN A 87 -6.63 1.03 -9.56
CA ASN A 87 -5.50 1.91 -9.36
C ASN A 87 -4.76 1.51 -8.07
N ASP A 88 -3.91 0.49 -8.18
CA ASP A 88 -3.05 0.02 -7.09
C ASP A 88 -1.80 0.89 -6.95
N CYS A 89 -1.28 1.47 -8.04
CA CYS A 89 -0.16 2.40 -7.99
C CYS A 89 -0.51 3.80 -7.48
N ARG A 90 -1.80 4.12 -7.30
CA ARG A 90 -2.37 5.42 -6.87
C ARG A 90 -2.14 6.59 -7.83
N ASP A 91 -1.04 6.60 -8.57
CA ASP A 91 -0.77 7.47 -9.72
C ASP A 91 -1.35 6.93 -11.05
N GLY A 92 -2.00 5.75 -11.01
CA GLY A 92 -2.57 5.07 -12.17
C GLY A 92 -1.52 4.50 -13.13
N SER A 93 -0.24 4.44 -12.73
CA SER A 93 0.84 4.01 -13.61
C SER A 93 0.83 2.51 -13.94
N ASP A 94 0.11 1.72 -13.15
CA ASP A 94 -0.24 0.32 -13.38
C ASP A 94 -1.33 0.12 -14.44
N GLU A 95 -2.26 1.06 -14.56
CA GLU A 95 -3.45 0.96 -15.41
C GLU A 95 -3.36 1.82 -16.68
N ILE A 96 -2.15 2.26 -17.07
CA ILE A 96 -1.94 3.14 -18.24
C ILE A 96 -2.43 2.43 -19.53
N PRO A 97 -3.44 2.97 -20.24
CA PRO A 97 -4.00 2.33 -21.44
C PRO A 97 -2.98 2.07 -22.55
N ALA A 98 -1.92 2.88 -22.63
CA ALA A 98 -0.85 2.75 -23.62
C ALA A 98 0.08 1.56 -23.36
N THR A 99 0.24 1.11 -22.10
CA THR A 99 1.11 -0.03 -21.75
C THR A 99 0.31 -1.27 -21.32
N CYS A 100 -1.00 -1.09 -21.14
CA CYS A 100 -1.90 -2.07 -20.61
C CYS A 100 -2.82 -2.62 -21.70
N ILE A 101 -2.67 -3.91 -22.01
CA ILE A 101 -3.49 -4.61 -22.99
C ILE A 101 -4.43 -5.53 -22.23
N TYR A 102 -5.64 -5.04 -21.95
CA TYR A 102 -6.72 -5.89 -21.47
C TYR A 102 -7.18 -6.80 -22.61
N ARG A 103 -7.46 -8.07 -22.31
CA ARG A 103 -8.11 -8.91 -23.32
C ARG A 103 -9.50 -8.32 -23.58
N ALA A 104 -9.79 -8.05 -24.85
CA ALA A 104 -11.17 -7.83 -25.27
C ALA A 104 -11.97 -9.10 -24.95
N CYS A 105 -13.14 -8.95 -24.34
CA CYS A 105 -14.07 -10.05 -24.13
C CYS A 105 -14.37 -10.69 -25.50
N SER A 106 -14.37 -12.02 -25.57
CA SER A 106 -14.92 -12.72 -26.74
C SER A 106 -16.41 -12.42 -26.90
N GLU A 107 -16.99 -12.61 -28.09
CA GLU A 107 -18.44 -12.40 -28.31
C GLU A 107 -19.33 -13.25 -27.38
N ASP A 108 -18.78 -14.34 -26.83
CA ASP A 108 -19.45 -15.26 -25.90
C ASP A 108 -19.20 -14.94 -24.41
N GLU A 109 -18.38 -13.93 -24.09
CA GLU A 109 -18.01 -13.58 -22.72
C GLU A 109 -18.76 -12.32 -22.26
N PHE A 110 -19.45 -12.43 -21.11
CA PHE A 110 -20.14 -11.31 -20.47
C PHE A 110 -19.41 -10.90 -19.18
N ARG A 111 -19.33 -9.60 -18.94
CA ARG A 111 -18.82 -9.07 -17.66
C ARG A 111 -19.87 -9.25 -16.57
N CYS A 112 -19.45 -9.70 -15.39
CA CYS A 112 -20.33 -9.72 -14.21
C CYS A 112 -20.70 -8.30 -13.80
N ALA A 113 -21.95 -8.08 -13.42
CA ALA A 113 -22.52 -6.77 -13.10
C ALA A 113 -21.99 -6.11 -11.79
N ASN A 114 -20.87 -6.58 -11.24
CA ASN A 114 -20.38 -6.12 -9.95
C ASN A 114 -19.04 -5.39 -10.09
N GLU A 115 -19.10 -4.11 -9.73
CA GLU A 115 -18.05 -3.14 -9.40
C GLU A 115 -17.36 -2.38 -10.56
N PHE A 116 -17.87 -1.16 -10.77
CA PHE A 116 -17.20 0.05 -11.26
C PHE A 116 -16.34 -0.03 -12.52
N ASP A 117 -16.96 0.23 -13.68
CA ASP A 117 -16.27 0.61 -14.93
C ASP A 117 -16.68 2.06 -15.30
N PRO A 118 -15.76 3.03 -15.31
CA PRO A 118 -16.04 4.42 -15.70
C PRO A 118 -16.10 4.67 -17.23
N HIS A 119 -16.09 3.63 -18.08
CA HIS A 119 -16.13 3.76 -19.54
C HIS A 119 -17.46 3.38 -20.19
N ASP A 120 -18.57 3.43 -19.43
CA ASP A 120 -19.89 3.50 -20.06
C ASP A 120 -20.12 4.92 -20.61
N LYS A 121 -19.69 5.14 -21.85
CA LYS A 121 -20.19 6.18 -22.76
C LYS A 121 -20.26 5.68 -24.19
#